data_AF-A0ABD3JRN0-F1
#
_entry.id   AF-A0ABD3JRN0-F1
#
_cell.length_a   1.000
_cell.length_b   1.000
_cell.length_c   1.000
_cell.angle_alpha   90.00
_cell.angle_beta   90.00
_cell.angle_gamma   90.00
#
_symmetry.space_group_name_H-M   'P 1'
#
loop_
_entity.id
_entity.type
_entity.pdbx_description
1 polymer ?
#
loop_
_entity_poly.entity_id
_entity_poly.type
_entity_poly.pdbx_seq_one_letter_code
_entity_poly.pdbx_strand_id
1 'polypeptide(L)'
;MGCPLRLPVLVYFHGGGFIDHSASSPIYHNHLNTLVAEANVIAISVNYRRAPEHPLPYDDSWTALKWVASHSARNGLEEWLTSNANLKKATQ
;
A
#
# COMPACT_ATOMS: atom_id res chain seq x y z
N MET A 1 -28.00 -12.24 1.38
CA MET A 1 -27.28 -11.03 0.93
C MET A 1 -25.82 -11.19 1.37
N GLY A 2 -24.91 -11.42 0.43
CA GLY A 2 -23.49 -11.64 0.74
C GLY A 2 -22.83 -10.35 1.25
N CYS A 3 -21.92 -10.47 2.22
CA CYS A 3 -21.01 -9.37 2.54
C CYS A 3 -20.29 -8.91 1.25
N PRO A 4 -20.07 -7.60 1.04
CA PRO A 4 -19.29 -7.13 -0.09
C PRO A 4 -17.96 -7.90 -0.15
N LEU A 5 -17.60 -8.38 -1.35
CA LEU A 5 -16.37 -9.15 -1.54
C LEU A 5 -15.18 -8.24 -1.25
N ARG A 6 -14.53 -8.45 -0.10
CA ARG A 6 -13.36 -7.66 0.31
C ARG A 6 -12.17 -8.00 -0.56
N LEU A 7 -11.46 -6.97 -1.03
CA LEU A 7 -10.35 -7.13 -1.97
C LEU A 7 -9.02 -7.39 -1.24
N PRO A 8 -8.12 -8.22 -1.78
CA PRO A 8 -6.76 -8.35 -1.26
C PRO A 8 -6.03 -6.99 -1.23
N VAL A 9 -5.00 -6.87 -0.39
CA VAL A 9 -4.19 -5.66 -0.26
C VAL A 9 -2.78 -5.90 -0.79
N LEU A 10 -2.34 -4.99 -1.65
CA LEU A 10 -0.96 -4.88 -2.13
C LEU A 10 -0.30 -3.66 -1.46
N VAL A 11 0.81 -3.87 -0.77
CA VAL A 11 1.62 -2.77 -0.22
C VAL A 11 2.78 -2.50 -1.16
N TYR A 12 2.72 -1.37 -1.87
CA TYR A 12 3.63 -1.06 -2.96
C TYR A 12 4.69 -0.03 -2.55
N PHE A 13 5.95 -0.33 -2.87
CA PHE A 13 7.09 0.57 -2.70
C PHE A 13 7.60 0.95 -4.09
N HIS A 14 7.50 2.24 -4.44
CA HIS A 14 7.96 2.70 -5.75
C HIS A 14 9.47 2.52 -5.92
N GLY A 15 9.93 2.36 -7.16
CA GLY A 15 11.35 2.33 -7.51
C GLY A 15 11.99 3.72 -7.53
N GLY A 16 13.14 3.85 -8.21
CA GLY A 16 13.91 5.11 -8.27
C GLY A 16 15.17 5.13 -7.38
N GLY A 17 15.65 3.94 -6.98
CA GLY A 17 16.90 3.81 -6.21
C GLY A 17 16.85 4.49 -4.83
N PHE A 18 15.66 4.67 -4.27
CA PHE A 18 15.38 5.43 -3.05
C PHE A 18 15.71 6.93 -3.11
N ILE A 19 16.05 7.44 -4.30
CA ILE A 19 16.44 8.84 -4.51
C ILE A 19 15.35 9.56 -5.31
N ASP A 20 14.92 8.95 -6.40
CA ASP A 20 14.01 9.58 -7.36
C ASP A 20 12.57 9.08 -7.18
N HIS A 21 11.65 9.88 -7.71
CA HIS A 21 10.21 9.63 -7.73
C HIS A 21 9.53 9.62 -6.36
N SER A 22 8.23 9.40 -6.37
CA SER A 22 7.31 9.41 -5.23
C SER A 22 6.18 8.42 -5.51
N ALA A 23 5.37 8.13 -4.48
CA ALA A 23 4.14 7.35 -4.65
C ALA A 23 3.15 7.95 -5.67
N SER A 24 3.22 9.27 -5.89
CA SER A 24 2.37 10.02 -6.84
C SER A 24 3.00 10.21 -8.22
N SER A 25 4.21 9.70 -8.45
CA SER A 25 4.88 9.86 -9.75
C SER A 25 4.06 9.18 -10.86
N PRO A 26 3.83 9.85 -12.01
CA PRO A 26 2.91 9.35 -13.05
C PRO A 26 3.20 7.93 -13.53
N ILE A 27 4.48 7.54 -13.62
CA ILE A 27 4.90 6.20 -14.04
C ILE A 27 4.35 5.13 -13.08
N TYR A 28 4.52 5.32 -11.77
CA TYR A 28 4.05 4.37 -10.77
C TYR A 28 2.54 4.45 -10.54
N HIS A 29 1.97 5.66 -10.55
CA HIS A 29 0.52 5.83 -10.40
C HIS A 29 -0.26 5.19 -11.55
N ASN A 30 0.15 5.41 -12.81
CA ASN A 30 -0.50 4.82 -13.97
C ASN A 30 -0.33 3.29 -14.01
N HIS A 31 0.84 2.80 -13.63
CA HIS A 31 1.08 1.36 -13.49
C HIS A 31 0.16 0.74 -12.44
N LEU A 32 0.07 1.34 -11.25
CA LEU A 32 -0.82 0.85 -10.20
C LEU A 32 -2.28 0.90 -10.61
N ASN A 33 -2.75 1.94 -11.29
CA ASN A 33 -4.14 2.01 -11.79
C ASN A 33 -4.49 0.83 -12.71
N THR A 34 -3.55 0.45 -13.59
CA THR A 34 -3.72 -0.73 -14.45
C THR A 34 -3.72 -2.02 -13.62
N LEU A 35 -2.73 -2.17 -12.74
CA LEU A 35 -2.57 -3.36 -11.90
C LEU A 35 -3.77 -3.61 -10.98
N VAL A 36 -4.29 -2.59 -10.30
CA VAL A 36 -5.44 -2.75 -9.39
C VAL A 36 -6.72 -3.09 -10.14
N ALA A 37 -6.90 -2.55 -11.35
CA ALA A 37 -8.06 -2.85 -12.19
C ALA A 37 -8.02 -4.30 -12.70
N GLU A 38 -6.85 -4.79 -13.10
CA GLU A 38 -6.67 -6.16 -13.61
C GLU A 38 -6.69 -7.21 -12.50
N ALA A 39 -6.01 -6.95 -11.39
CA ALA A 39 -5.87 -7.92 -10.29
C ALA A 39 -7.01 -7.86 -9.26
N ASN A 40 -7.87 -6.83 -9.32
CA ASN A 40 -8.95 -6.60 -8.37
C ASN A 40 -8.45 -6.54 -6.91
N VAL A 41 -7.45 -5.69 -6.67
CA VAL A 41 -6.79 -5.48 -5.37
C VAL A 41 -6.84 -4.02 -4.95
N ILE A 42 -6.69 -3.76 -3.65
CA ILE A 42 -6.45 -2.41 -3.13
C ILE A 42 -4.94 -2.22 -3.01
N ALA A 43 -4.39 -1.21 -3.71
CA ALA A 43 -2.98 -0.84 -3.57
C ALA A 43 -2.80 0.25 -2.52
N ILE A 44 -1.80 0.07 -1.66
CA ILE A 44 -1.31 1.07 -0.69
C ILE A 44 0.09 1.47 -1.16
N SER A 45 0.18 2.57 -1.90
CA SER A 45 1.45 3.08 -2.43
C SER A 45 2.16 3.93 -1.38
N VAL A 46 3.27 3.42 -0.85
CA VAL A 46 4.00 4.05 0.26
C VAL A 46 4.90 5.16 -0.26
N ASN A 47 4.68 6.38 0.22
CA ASN A 47 5.53 7.53 -0.07
C ASN A 47 6.64 7.65 0.99
N TYR A 48 7.65 6.79 0.86
CA TYR A 48 8.77 6.75 1.80
C TYR A 48 9.71 7.95 1.64
N ARG A 49 10.46 8.28 2.69
CA ARG A 49 11.51 9.30 2.68
C ARG A 49 12.71 8.83 1.84
N ARG A 50 13.35 9.77 1.16
CA ARG A 50 14.34 9.49 0.11
C ARG A 50 15.73 9.96 0.51
N ALA A 51 16.72 9.38 -0.16
CA ALA A 51 18.11 9.80 -0.10
C ALA A 51 18.33 11.11 -0.89
N PRO A 52 19.35 11.91 -0.53
CA PRO A 52 20.37 11.62 0.48
C PRO A 52 19.95 11.86 1.94
N GLU A 53 18.85 12.57 2.19
CA GLU A 53 18.43 12.95 3.56
C GLU A 53 18.07 11.72 4.40
N HIS A 54 17.53 10.68 3.75
CA HIS A 54 17.16 9.41 4.35
C HIS A 54 17.68 8.24 3.49
N PRO A 55 18.90 7.72 3.78
CA PRO A 55 19.59 6.79 2.88
C PRO A 55 18.87 5.48 2.56
N LEU A 56 18.05 4.98 3.49
CA LEU A 56 17.29 3.73 3.31
C LEU A 56 15.86 3.89 3.86
N PRO A 57 14.83 3.36 3.17
CA PRO A 57 13.44 3.51 3.58
C PRO A 57 12.99 2.46 4.60
N TYR A 58 13.90 1.86 5.38
CA TYR A 58 13.58 0.73 6.28
C TYR A 58 12.48 1.10 7.28
N ASP A 59 12.62 2.24 7.97
CA ASP A 59 11.68 2.67 8.99
C ASP A 59 10.29 2.97 8.41
N ASP A 60 10.25 3.63 7.25
CA ASP A 60 8.99 3.99 6.60
C ASP A 60 8.30 2.73 6.04
N SER A 61 9.08 1.81 5.47
CA SER A 61 8.57 0.55 4.96
C SER A 61 8.00 -0.32 6.06
N TRP A 62 8.74 -0.44 7.17
CA TRP A 62 8.29 -1.20 8.32
C TRP A 62 7.08 -0.54 9.01
N THR A 63 7.06 0.78 9.10
CA THR A 63 5.93 1.52 9.65
C THR A 63 4.68 1.37 8.81
N ALA A 64 4.80 1.45 7.48
CA ALA A 64 3.68 1.22 6.56
C ALA A 64 3.13 -0.21 6.71
N LEU A 65 3.98 -1.23 6.73
CA LEU A 65 3.54 -2.62 6.91
C LEU A 65 2.82 -2.83 8.25
N LYS A 66 3.37 -2.30 9.34
CA LYS A 66 2.72 -2.35 10.67
C LYS A 66 1.36 -1.62 10.66
N TRP A 67 1.29 -0.47 9.99
CA TRP A 67 0.05 0.29 9.85
C TRP A 67 -0.99 -0.52 9.08
N VAL A 68 -0.65 -1.15 7.95
CA VAL A 68 -1.59 -2.01 7.20
C VAL A 68 -2.04 -3.20 8.06
N ALA A 69 -1.10 -3.85 8.75
CA ALA A 69 -1.39 -5.00 9.61
C ALA A 69 -2.31 -4.66 10.80
N SER A 70 -2.21 -3.44 11.36
CA SER A 70 -3.04 -3.04 12.52
C SER A 70 -4.54 -2.97 12.17
N HIS A 71 -4.90 -2.80 10.91
CA HIS A 71 -6.29 -2.76 10.44
C HIS A 71 -6.93 -4.16 10.38
N SER A 72 -6.16 -5.24 10.50
CA SER A 72 -6.67 -6.61 10.47
C SER A 72 -7.57 -6.94 11.67
N ALA A 73 -7.37 -6.25 12.80
CA ALA A 73 -8.12 -6.46 14.04
C ALA A 73 -9.52 -5.82 14.04
N ARG A 74 -10.02 -5.26 12.92
CA ARG A 74 -11.29 -4.52 12.81
C ARG A 74 -11.47 -3.32 13.77
N ASN A 75 -10.40 -2.95 14.47
CA ASN A 75 -10.29 -1.76 15.31
C ASN A 75 -9.38 -0.71 14.64
N GLY A 76 -9.25 -0.81 13.31
CA GLY A 76 -8.31 0.00 12.53
C GLY A 76 -8.68 1.48 12.53
N LEU A 77 -7.69 2.33 12.31
CA LEU A 77 -7.85 3.78 12.27
C LEU A 77 -8.61 4.23 11.00
N GLU A 78 -8.58 3.42 9.93
CA GLU A 78 -9.27 3.70 8.66
C GLU A 78 -10.51 2.81 8.45
N GLU A 79 -11.69 3.41 8.56
CA GLU A 79 -12.99 2.75 8.40
C GLU A 79 -13.20 2.20 6.98
N TRP A 80 -12.79 2.96 5.96
CA TRP A 80 -12.93 2.52 4.56
C TRP A 80 -12.09 1.27 4.30
N LEU A 81 -10.85 1.24 4.78
CA LEU A 81 -9.96 0.10 4.56
C LEU A 81 -10.48 -1.14 5.30
N THR A 82 -10.91 -1.02 6.55
CA THR A 82 -11.45 -2.15 7.32
C THR A 82 -12.77 -2.70 6.76
N SER A 83 -13.52 -1.88 6.02
CA SER A 83 -14.76 -2.27 5.35
C SER A 83 -14.51 -2.99 4.02
N ASN A 84 -13.52 -2.54 3.24
CA ASN A 84 -13.30 -2.97 1.85
C ASN A 84 -12.13 -3.96 1.67
N ALA A 85 -11.18 -4.02 2.60
CA ALA A 85 -9.96 -4.82 2.46
C ALA A 85 -10.02 -6.20 3.13
N ASN A 86 -9.41 -7.18 2.48
CA ASN A 86 -9.12 -8.52 2.98
C ASN A 86 -7.65 -8.61 3.40
N LEU A 87 -7.37 -8.26 4.65
CA LEU A 87 -6.03 -8.21 5.22
C LEU A 87 -5.46 -9.59 5.61
N LYS A 88 -6.20 -10.69 5.36
CA LYS A 88 -5.69 -12.06 5.56
C LYS A 88 -4.80 -12.54 4.41
N LYS A 89 -4.77 -11.79 3.29
CA LYS A 89 -3.95 -12.04 2.09
C LYS A 89 -3.26 -10.76 1.66
N ALA A 90 -2.44 -10.18 2.54
CA ALA A 90 -1.56 -9.08 2.16
C ALA A 90 -0.31 -9.67 1.48
N THR A 91 -0.02 -9.21 0.27
CA THR A 91 1.20 -9.55 -0.47
C THR A 91 2.03 -8.29 -0.70
N GLN A 92 3.35 -8.44 -0.63
CA GLN A 92 4.30 -7.39 -0.98
C GLN A 92 4.50 -7.35 -2.50
#